data_AF-A0AA36E4S3-F1
#
_entry.id   AF-A0AA36E4S3-F1
#
_cell.length_a   1.000
_cell.length_b   1.000
_cell.length_c   1.000
_cell.angle_alpha   90.00
_cell.angle_beta   90.00
_cell.angle_gamma   90.00
#
_symmetry.space_group_name_H-M   'P 1'
#
loop_
_entity.id
_entity.type
_entity.pdbx_description
1 polymer ?
#
loop_
_entity_poly.entity_id
_entity_poly.type
_entity_poly.pdbx_seq_one_letter_code
_entity_poly.pdbx_strand_id
1 'polypeptide(L)'
;MKTQRYTLHGYWLQTSTAIGRLSMEDPNLQWVKHMVEFKIDSNEKEGDDSNMELYKVYSRDFFIPTQIELRLMAHFSKDQSLIDLLLTPLGDVFNMITAKWSGKEESLVGPKERDQTKRLIYGILYGIGANSLVEQLEWSSDDARDKIQSFKRSFPRVASWLKEFVAD
;
A
#
# COMPACT_ATOMS: atom_id res chain seq x y z
N MET A 1 27.43 8.62 -36.13
CA MET A 1 26.01 8.28 -35.89
C MET A 1 25.81 8.36 -34.40
N LYS A 2 24.91 9.23 -33.92
CA LYS A 2 24.65 9.38 -32.49
C LYS A 2 23.76 8.21 -32.09
N THR A 3 24.30 7.28 -31.30
CA THR A 3 23.54 6.22 -30.65
C THR A 3 22.37 6.88 -29.94
N GLN A 4 21.15 6.67 -30.45
CA GLN A 4 19.97 7.30 -29.90
C GLN A 4 19.63 6.54 -28.61
N ARG A 5 20.24 6.94 -27.49
CA ARG A 5 19.90 6.42 -26.17
C ARG A 5 18.44 6.77 -25.91
N TYR A 6 17.57 5.77 -25.93
CA TYR A 6 16.18 5.89 -25.50
C TYR A 6 16.15 6.03 -23.98
N THR A 7 16.37 7.23 -23.47
CA THR A 7 16.27 7.55 -22.04
C THR A 7 14.93 8.20 -21.77
N LEU A 8 14.14 7.59 -20.87
CA LEU A 8 12.93 8.18 -20.32
C LEU A 8 13.30 9.08 -19.15
N HIS A 9 12.99 10.37 -19.24
CA HIS A 9 13.19 11.35 -18.19
C HIS A 9 11.83 11.81 -17.68
N GLY A 10 11.51 11.48 -16.42
CA GLY A 10 10.33 12.03 -15.74
C GLY A 10 10.70 13.14 -14.76
N TYR A 11 9.70 13.93 -14.37
CA TYR A 11 9.85 15.07 -13.47
C TYR A 11 9.33 14.74 -12.08
N TRP A 12 10.11 15.08 -11.05
CA TRP A 12 9.68 14.99 -9.66
C TRP A 12 9.04 16.31 -9.24
N LEU A 13 7.78 16.25 -8.84
CA LEU A 13 7.03 17.37 -8.31
C LEU A 13 7.11 17.35 -6.79
N GLN A 14 8.01 18.17 -6.24
CA GLN A 14 8.24 18.24 -4.79
C GLN A 14 7.14 18.99 -4.03
N THR A 15 6.51 19.98 -4.67
CA THR A 15 5.56 20.90 -4.02
C THR A 15 4.11 20.67 -4.43
N SER A 16 3.81 19.63 -5.21
CA SER A 16 2.47 19.42 -5.77
C SER A 16 1.49 18.75 -4.80
N THR A 17 1.97 17.95 -3.85
CA THR A 17 1.09 17.23 -2.91
C THR A 17 0.96 17.98 -1.59
N ALA A 18 -0.27 18.08 -1.06
CA ALA A 18 -0.53 18.71 0.23
C ALA A 18 0.10 17.97 1.42
N ILE A 19 0.42 16.68 1.25
CA ILE A 19 0.94 15.79 2.30
C ILE A 19 2.47 15.62 2.25
N GLY A 20 3.17 16.40 1.42
CA GLY A 20 4.63 16.37 1.31
C GLY A 20 5.21 15.12 0.63
N ARG A 21 4.38 14.26 0.03
CA ARG A 21 4.84 13.17 -0.82
C ARG A 21 5.38 13.72 -2.14
N LEU A 22 6.45 13.12 -2.66
CA LEU A 22 6.88 13.37 -4.04
C LEU A 22 5.84 12.81 -5.01
N SER A 23 5.49 13.59 -6.02
CA SER A 23 4.73 13.12 -7.18
C SER A 23 5.64 13.07 -8.40
N MET A 24 5.25 12.31 -9.43
CA MET A 24 6.02 12.16 -10.66
C MET A 24 5.13 12.34 -11.89
N GLU A 25 5.65 12.99 -12.93
CA GLU A 25 4.98 13.13 -14.23
C GLU A 25 5.94 12.87 -15.41
N ASP A 26 5.35 12.56 -16.56
CA ASP A 26 6.01 12.36 -17.86
C ASP A 26 7.28 11.48 -17.87
N PRO A 27 7.26 10.22 -17.38
CA PRO A 27 6.09 9.42 -17.00
C PRO A 27 5.91 9.25 -15.48
N ASN A 28 4.67 9.04 -15.03
CA ASN A 28 4.40 8.73 -13.61
C ASN A 28 4.69 7.26 -13.29
N LEU A 29 5.89 6.97 -12.76
CA LEU A 29 6.28 5.61 -12.35
C LEU A 29 5.51 5.08 -11.13
N GLN A 30 4.87 5.95 -10.34
CA GLN A 30 4.08 5.55 -9.17
C GLN A 30 2.79 4.80 -9.57
N TRP A 31 2.33 4.98 -10.81
CA TRP A 31 1.12 4.35 -11.34
C TRP A 31 1.37 3.03 -12.07
N VAL A 32 2.63 2.69 -12.34
CA VAL A 32 3.01 1.47 -13.07
C VAL A 32 2.85 0.27 -12.13
N LYS A 33 1.83 -0.56 -12.38
CA LYS A 33 1.49 -1.72 -11.54
C LYS A 33 2.09 -3.05 -12.02
N HIS A 34 2.47 -3.12 -13.29
CA HIS A 34 2.97 -4.31 -13.96
C HIS A 34 4.47 -4.19 -14.26
N MET A 35 5.10 -5.33 -14.52
CA MET A 35 6.47 -5.37 -15.00
C MET A 35 6.51 -4.81 -16.42
N VAL A 36 7.45 -3.89 -16.66
CA VAL A 36 7.67 -3.31 -17.98
C VAL A 36 8.84 -4.03 -18.62
N GLU A 37 8.64 -4.51 -19.84
CA GLU A 37 9.66 -5.17 -20.64
C GLU A 37 10.13 -4.22 -21.75
N PHE A 38 11.44 -3.99 -21.81
CA PHE A 38 12.08 -3.20 -22.85
C PHE A 38 12.92 -4.14 -23.73
N LYS A 39 12.72 -4.06 -25.04
CA LYS A 39 13.62 -4.68 -26.02
C LYS A 39 14.53 -3.59 -26.55
N ILE A 40 15.83 -3.73 -26.30
CA ILE A 40 16.82 -2.80 -26.82
C ILE A 40 17.59 -3.52 -27.91
N ASP A 41 17.59 -2.92 -29.11
CA ASP A 41 18.42 -3.39 -30.20
C ASP A 41 19.88 -3.06 -29.89
N SER A 42 20.68 -4.10 -29.69
CA SER A 42 22.10 -3.96 -29.35
C SER A 42 22.94 -3.53 -30.56
N ASN A 43 22.40 -3.62 -31.78
CA ASN A 43 23.08 -3.25 -33.01
C ASN A 43 22.14 -2.57 -34.00
N GLU A 44 22.45 -1.34 -34.41
CA GLU A 44 21.76 -0.60 -35.50
C GLU A 44 21.89 -1.27 -36.90
N LYS A 45 22.03 -2.60 -36.98
CA LYS A 45 22.09 -3.35 -38.24
C LYS A 45 20.75 -4.04 -38.45
N GLU A 46 19.95 -3.44 -39.33
CA GLU A 46 18.74 -4.03 -39.90
C GLU A 46 18.97 -5.52 -40.25
N GLY A 47 18.19 -6.40 -39.63
CA GLY A 47 17.88 -7.69 -40.26
C GLY A 47 17.88 -8.95 -39.41
N ASP A 48 18.20 -8.93 -38.12
CA ASP A 48 18.15 -10.17 -37.32
C ASP A 48 17.59 -9.97 -35.90
N ASP A 49 16.40 -10.51 -35.65
CA ASP A 49 15.66 -10.47 -34.36
C ASP A 49 16.37 -11.27 -33.24
N SER A 50 17.52 -11.89 -33.57
CA SER A 50 18.28 -12.79 -32.71
C SER A 50 19.17 -12.10 -31.65
N ASN A 51 19.41 -10.78 -31.76
CA ASN A 51 20.31 -10.02 -30.89
C ASN A 51 19.63 -8.90 -30.06
N MET A 52 18.33 -9.02 -29.78
CA MET A 52 17.63 -8.10 -28.88
C MET A 52 17.87 -8.45 -27.41
N GLU A 53 18.42 -7.52 -26.64
CA GLU A 53 18.50 -7.68 -25.18
C GLU A 53 17.15 -7.30 -24.54
N LEU A 54 16.59 -8.25 -23.77
CA LEU A 54 15.33 -8.06 -23.05
C LEU A 54 15.62 -7.59 -21.61
N TYR A 55 15.23 -6.35 -21.31
CA TYR A 55 15.31 -5.77 -19.97
C TYR A 55 13.94 -5.81 -19.30
N LYS A 56 13.89 -6.34 -18.08
CA LYS A 56 12.67 -6.41 -17.26
C LYS A 56 12.81 -5.48 -16.08
N VAL A 57 11.91 -4.49 -15.97
CA VAL A 57 11.91 -3.51 -14.88
C VAL A 57 10.59 -3.62 -14.14
N TYR A 58 10.64 -3.90 -12.85
CA TYR A 58 9.49 -3.80 -11.96
C TYR A 58 9.61 -2.50 -11.17
N SER A 59 8.80 -1.49 -11.54
CA SER A 59 8.84 -0.16 -10.90
C SER A 59 8.73 -0.25 -9.37
N ARG A 60 7.93 -1.20 -8.87
CA ARG A 60 7.72 -1.41 -7.43
C ARG A 60 8.97 -1.89 -6.68
N ASP A 61 9.96 -2.47 -7.35
CA ASP A 61 11.24 -2.83 -6.70
C ASP A 61 11.99 -1.57 -6.23
N PHE A 62 11.77 -0.45 -6.92
CA PHE A 62 12.32 0.86 -6.55
C PHE A 62 11.45 1.61 -5.52
N PHE A 63 10.19 1.20 -5.36
CA PHE A 63 9.28 1.75 -4.35
C PHE A 63 9.10 0.75 -3.23
N ILE A 64 9.99 0.78 -2.23
CA ILE A 64 9.88 -0.10 -1.05
C ILE A 64 8.50 0.13 -0.43
N PRO A 65 7.60 -0.87 -0.41
CA PRO A 65 6.30 -0.75 0.23
C PRO A 65 6.50 -0.90 1.74
N THR A 66 7.16 0.08 2.33
CA THR A 66 7.25 0.19 3.77
C THR A 66 5.84 0.51 4.25
N GLN A 67 5.29 -0.32 5.12
CA GLN A 67 4.01 -0.07 5.82
C GLN A 67 4.19 1.10 6.82
N ILE A 68 4.85 2.17 6.38
CA ILE A 68 5.32 3.28 7.19
C ILE A 68 4.15 3.99 7.82
N GLU A 69 3.05 4.16 7.08
CA GLU A 69 1.80 4.74 7.58
C GLU A 69 1.18 3.92 8.72
N LEU A 70 1.19 2.58 8.60
CA LEU A 70 0.73 1.70 9.68
C LEU A 70 1.66 1.78 10.91
N ARG A 71 2.98 1.88 10.69
CA ARG A 71 3.97 2.06 11.76
C ARG A 71 3.84 3.41 12.45
N LEU A 72 3.58 4.47 11.70
CA LEU A 72 3.29 5.80 12.23
C LEU A 72 2.01 5.79 13.04
N MET A 73 0.94 5.15 12.55
CA MET A 73 -0.30 4.96 13.31
C MET A 73 -0.05 4.24 14.63
N ALA A 74 0.74 3.16 14.64
CA ALA A 74 1.09 2.44 15.86
C ALA A 74 1.90 3.31 16.83
N HIS A 75 2.87 4.07 16.31
CA HIS A 75 3.72 4.95 17.08
C HIS A 75 2.93 6.08 17.75
N PHE A 76 2.10 6.81 16.99
CA PHE A 76 1.34 7.94 17.51
C PHE A 76 0.19 7.52 18.42
N SER A 77 -0.48 6.42 18.09
CA SER A 77 -1.54 5.88 18.96
C SER A 77 -0.97 5.28 20.25
N LYS A 78 0.30 4.87 20.28
CA LYS A 78 0.93 4.12 21.37
C LYS A 78 0.14 2.85 21.73
N ASP A 79 -0.48 2.24 20.73
CA ASP A 79 -1.21 0.99 20.90
C ASP A 79 -0.21 -0.17 20.99
N GLN A 80 0.04 -0.67 22.21
CA GLN A 80 1.01 -1.73 22.43
C GLN A 80 0.69 -3.00 21.63
N SER A 81 -0.61 -3.32 21.49
CA SER A 81 -1.02 -4.48 20.70
C SER A 81 -0.62 -4.34 19.23
N LEU A 82 -0.79 -3.16 18.64
CA LEU A 82 -0.37 -2.92 17.25
C LEU A 82 1.15 -2.84 17.11
N ILE A 83 1.84 -2.25 18.08
CA ILE A 83 3.31 -2.17 18.13
C ILE A 83 3.91 -3.59 18.16
N ASP A 84 3.42 -4.46 19.05
CA ASP A 84 3.92 -5.82 19.19
C ASP A 84 3.76 -6.61 17.89
N LEU A 85 2.60 -6.48 17.22
CA LEU A 85 2.36 -7.11 15.92
C LEU A 85 3.33 -6.63 14.82
N LEU A 86 3.73 -5.36 14.85
CA LEU A 86 4.65 -4.75 13.87
C LEU A 86 6.14 -5.02 14.16
N LEU A 87 6.46 -5.46 15.38
CA LEU A 87 7.80 -5.86 15.81
C LEU A 87 8.08 -7.33 15.50
N THR A 88 7.06 -8.15 15.32
CA THR A 88 7.23 -9.55 14.92
C THR A 88 7.96 -9.64 13.57
N PRO A 89 9.15 -10.25 13.53
CA PRO A 89 9.92 -10.36 12.30
C PRO A 89 9.22 -11.29 11.31
N LEU A 90 9.29 -10.94 10.03
CA LEU A 90 8.90 -11.78 8.88
C LEU A 90 7.40 -12.19 8.81
N GLY A 91 6.55 -11.71 9.72
CA GLY A 91 5.10 -11.97 9.68
C GLY A 91 4.36 -11.08 8.69
N ASP A 92 3.30 -11.61 8.07
CA ASP A 92 2.33 -10.76 7.37
C ASP A 92 1.48 -10.02 8.39
N VAL A 93 1.83 -8.76 8.65
CA VAL A 93 1.15 -7.92 9.65
C VAL A 93 -0.37 -7.88 9.47
N PHE A 94 -0.87 -7.88 8.23
CA PHE A 94 -2.32 -7.82 7.99
C PHE A 94 -2.98 -9.15 8.34
N ASN A 95 -2.27 -10.25 8.10
CA ASN A 95 -2.71 -11.58 8.53
C ASN A 95 -2.77 -11.67 10.06
N MET A 96 -1.71 -11.23 10.74
CA MET A 96 -1.64 -11.23 12.20
C MET A 96 -2.69 -10.30 12.83
N ILE A 97 -2.89 -9.09 12.29
CA ILE A 97 -3.95 -8.18 12.75
C ILE A 97 -5.32 -8.82 12.54
N THR A 98 -5.56 -9.46 11.38
CA THR A 98 -6.82 -10.15 11.10
C THR A 98 -7.07 -11.27 12.09
N ALA A 99 -6.06 -12.12 12.35
CA ALA A 99 -6.12 -13.21 13.31
C ALA A 99 -6.47 -12.71 14.72
N LYS A 100 -5.75 -11.69 15.19
CA LYS A 100 -6.01 -11.06 16.50
C LYS A 100 -7.41 -10.44 16.57
N TRP A 101 -7.83 -9.72 15.55
CA TRP A 101 -9.13 -9.05 15.50
C TRP A 101 -10.30 -10.03 15.45
N SER A 102 -10.18 -11.10 14.65
CA SER A 102 -11.21 -12.12 14.50
C SER A 102 -11.16 -13.24 15.55
N GLY A 103 -10.14 -13.25 16.41
CA GLY A 103 -9.99 -14.24 17.48
C GLY A 103 -9.69 -15.65 16.98
N LYS A 104 -9.04 -15.79 15.82
CA LYS A 104 -8.69 -17.07 15.20
C LYS A 104 -7.20 -17.19 14.94
N GLU A 105 -6.73 -18.40 14.65
CA GLU A 105 -5.33 -18.62 14.28
C GLU A 105 -4.98 -17.98 12.93
N GLU A 106 -3.74 -17.52 12.78
CA GLU A 106 -3.23 -16.92 11.54
C GLU A 106 -3.32 -17.85 10.33
N SER A 107 -3.21 -19.17 10.55
CA SER A 107 -3.36 -20.22 9.55
C SER A 107 -4.78 -20.30 8.97
N LEU A 108 -5.78 -19.80 9.70
CA LEU A 108 -7.20 -19.81 9.32
C LEU A 108 -7.65 -18.49 8.70
N VAL A 109 -6.74 -17.53 8.52
CA VAL A 109 -7.03 -16.27 7.85
C VAL A 109 -6.97 -16.48 6.33
N GLY A 110 -8.09 -16.25 5.66
CA GLY A 110 -8.17 -16.35 4.21
C GLY A 110 -7.58 -15.12 3.51
N PRO A 111 -7.12 -15.25 2.25
CA PRO A 111 -6.60 -14.12 1.46
C PRO A 111 -7.58 -12.95 1.34
N LYS A 112 -8.88 -13.25 1.21
CA LYS A 112 -9.95 -12.23 1.12
C LYS A 112 -10.06 -11.41 2.40
N GLU A 113 -10.06 -12.08 3.56
CA GLU A 113 -10.15 -11.39 4.86
C GLU A 113 -8.92 -10.53 5.12
N ARG A 114 -7.73 -11.05 4.77
CA ARG A 114 -6.47 -10.31 4.87
C ARG A 114 -6.48 -9.04 4.02
N ASP A 115 -6.99 -9.10 2.79
CA ASP A 115 -7.13 -7.92 1.93
C ASP A 115 -8.20 -6.94 2.44
N GLN A 116 -9.33 -7.45 2.94
CA GLN A 116 -10.37 -6.63 3.55
C GLN A 116 -9.88 -5.90 4.80
N THR A 117 -9.15 -6.59 5.70
CA THR A 117 -8.53 -5.98 6.89
C THR A 117 -7.52 -4.90 6.49
N LYS A 118 -6.67 -5.16 5.50
CA LYS A 118 -5.73 -4.16 4.97
C LYS A 118 -6.46 -2.90 4.51
N ARG A 119 -7.50 -3.05 3.68
CA ARG A 119 -8.30 -1.94 3.17
C ARG A 119 -9.04 -1.20 4.28
N LEU A 120 -9.59 -1.92 5.27
CA LEU A 120 -10.23 -1.33 6.45
C LEU A 120 -9.25 -0.45 7.23
N ILE A 121 -8.04 -0.94 7.53
CA ILE A 121 -7.03 -0.21 8.29
C ILE A 121 -6.65 1.09 7.58
N TYR A 122 -6.35 1.03 6.28
CA TYR A 122 -6.01 2.23 5.52
C TYR A 122 -7.22 3.15 5.35
N GLY A 123 -8.42 2.59 5.20
CA GLY A 123 -9.65 3.38 5.18
C GLY A 123 -9.86 4.17 6.46
N ILE A 124 -9.67 3.54 7.62
CA ILE A 124 -9.72 4.22 8.92
C ILE A 124 -8.63 5.29 9.02
N LEU A 125 -7.40 4.98 8.61
CA LEU A 125 -6.27 5.90 8.68
C LEU A 125 -6.47 7.16 7.81
N TYR A 126 -7.09 7.01 6.64
CA TYR A 126 -7.39 8.12 5.73
C TYR A 126 -8.76 8.76 5.99
N GLY A 127 -9.47 8.37 7.05
CA GLY A 127 -10.78 8.95 7.39
C GLY A 127 -11.89 8.59 6.41
N ILE A 128 -11.76 7.49 5.66
CA ILE A 128 -12.81 6.99 4.76
C ILE A 128 -14.03 6.57 5.60
N GLY A 129 -15.19 7.15 5.27
CA GLY A 129 -16.45 6.85 5.95
C GLY A 129 -16.96 5.43 5.68
N ALA A 130 -17.82 4.93 6.57
CA ALA A 130 -18.40 3.58 6.46
C ALA A 130 -19.08 3.32 5.11
N ASN A 131 -19.77 4.32 4.56
CA ASN A 131 -20.48 4.22 3.28
C ASN A 131 -19.52 3.99 2.09
N SER A 132 -18.34 4.61 2.10
CA SER A 132 -17.34 4.41 1.04
C SER A 132 -16.61 3.06 1.18
N LEU A 133 -16.55 2.51 2.39
CA LEU A 133 -15.97 1.20 2.64
C LEU A 133 -16.88 0.04 2.20
N VAL A 134 -18.20 0.22 2.18
CA VAL A 134 -19.19 -0.76 1.69
C VAL A 134 -18.84 -1.24 0.29
N GLU A 135 -18.63 -0.31 -0.65
CA GLU A 135 -18.34 -0.62 -2.04
C GLU A 135 -16.97 -1.28 -2.22
N GLN A 136 -15.98 -0.86 -1.44
CA GLN A 136 -14.61 -1.37 -1.56
C GLN A 136 -14.39 -2.74 -0.92
N LEU A 137 -15.25 -3.11 0.03
CA LEU A 137 -15.08 -4.31 0.89
C LEU A 137 -16.13 -5.37 0.67
N GLU A 138 -17.14 -5.12 -0.17
CA GLU A 138 -18.28 -6.02 -0.42
C GLU A 138 -19.03 -6.36 0.89
N TRP A 139 -19.21 -5.36 1.75
CA TRP A 139 -19.93 -5.49 3.02
C TRP A 139 -21.29 -4.80 2.95
N SER A 140 -22.26 -5.22 3.76
CA SER A 140 -23.46 -4.41 3.94
C SER A 140 -23.14 -3.11 4.70
N SER A 141 -24.03 -2.11 4.62
CA SER A 141 -23.84 -0.86 5.37
C SER A 141 -23.75 -1.08 6.88
N ASP A 142 -24.48 -2.06 7.40
CA ASP A 142 -24.48 -2.37 8.83
C ASP A 142 -23.22 -3.14 9.21
N ASP A 143 -22.82 -4.13 8.41
CA ASP A 143 -21.55 -4.84 8.59
C ASP A 143 -20.35 -3.91 8.61
N ALA A 144 -20.32 -2.90 7.74
CA ALA A 144 -19.22 -1.94 7.69
C ALA A 144 -19.12 -1.13 8.98
N ARG A 145 -20.24 -0.64 9.53
CA ARG A 145 -20.26 0.10 10.80
C ARG A 145 -19.82 -0.79 11.95
N ASP A 146 -20.35 -2.00 12.02
CA ASP A 146 -20.05 -2.96 13.07
C ASP A 146 -18.58 -3.38 13.04
N LYS A 147 -18.02 -3.64 11.85
CA LYS A 147 -16.61 -4.00 11.70
C LYS A 147 -15.67 -2.85 12.04
N ILE A 148 -15.99 -1.61 11.65
CA ILE A 148 -15.22 -0.43 12.06
C ILE A 148 -15.25 -0.28 13.58
N GLN A 149 -16.42 -0.41 14.20
CA GLN A 149 -16.56 -0.29 15.65
C GLN A 149 -15.84 -1.42 16.38
N SER A 150 -15.94 -2.65 15.87
CA SER A 150 -15.25 -3.83 16.38
C SER A 150 -13.73 -3.64 16.32
N PHE A 151 -13.18 -3.20 15.18
CA PHE A 151 -11.76 -2.90 15.03
C PHE A 151 -11.29 -1.84 16.05
N LYS A 152 -12.08 -0.76 16.21
CA LYS A 152 -11.80 0.29 17.21
C LYS A 152 -11.82 -0.23 18.65
N ARG A 153 -12.63 -1.25 18.96
CA ARG A 153 -12.64 -1.92 20.27
C ARG A 153 -11.41 -2.81 20.46
N SER A 154 -10.92 -3.46 19.41
CA SER A 154 -9.69 -4.28 19.45
C SER A 154 -8.41 -3.45 19.58
N PHE A 155 -8.41 -2.22 19.06
CA PHE A 155 -7.30 -1.27 19.13
C PHE A 155 -7.77 0.07 19.74
N PRO A 156 -8.09 0.10 21.05
CA PRO A 156 -8.72 1.24 21.69
C PRO A 156 -7.84 2.49 21.68
N ARG A 157 -6.52 2.34 21.73
CA ARG A 157 -5.58 3.46 21.68
C ARG A 157 -5.55 4.11 20.30
N VAL A 158 -5.64 3.32 19.23
CA VAL A 158 -5.83 3.82 17.86
C VAL A 158 -7.13 4.61 17.77
N ALA A 159 -8.22 4.09 18.34
CA ALA A 159 -9.52 4.76 18.32
C ALA A 159 -9.52 6.10 19.08
N SER A 160 -8.86 6.17 20.25
CA SER A 160 -8.70 7.42 21.00
C SER A 160 -7.86 8.43 20.23
N TRP A 161 -6.71 8.01 19.69
CA TRP A 161 -5.85 8.86 18.88
C TRP A 161 -6.59 9.46 17.68
N LEU A 162 -7.36 8.66 16.94
CA LEU A 162 -8.17 9.15 15.81
C LEU A 162 -9.24 10.16 16.24
N LYS A 163 -9.80 10.04 17.45
CA LYS A 163 -10.79 11.00 17.96
C LYS A 163 -10.14 12.34 18.33
N GLU A 164 -8.95 12.30 18.94
CA GLU A 164 -8.20 13.51 19.29
C GLU A 164 -7.90 14.35 18.05
N PHE A 165 -7.54 13.73 16.92
CA PHE A 165 -7.23 14.42 15.67
C PHE A 165 -8.43 15.03 14.93
N VAL A 166 -9.65 14.57 15.23
CA VAL A 166 -10.89 15.06 14.58
C VAL A 166 -11.61 16.09 15.45
N ALA A 167 -11.25 16.17 16.74
CA ALA A 167 -11.88 17.08 17.70
C ALA A 167 -11.32 18.51 17.65
N ASP A 168 -10.18 18.72 16.98
CA ASP A 168 -9.60 20.02 16.63
C ASP A 168 -9.92 20.40 15.17
#